data_AF-A0A3N2N1D2-F1
#
_entry.id   AF-A0A3N2N1D2-F1
#
_cell.length_a   1.000
_cell.length_b   1.000
_cell.length_c   1.000
_cell.angle_alpha   90.00
_cell.angle_beta   90.00
_cell.angle_gamma   90.00
#
_symmetry.space_group_name_H-M   'P 1'
#
loop_
_entity.id
_entity.type
_entity.pdbx_description
1 polymer ?
#
loop_
_entity_poly.entity_id
_entity_poly.type
_entity_poly.pdbx_seq_one_letter_code
_entity_poly.pdbx_strand_id
1 'polypeptide(L)'
;MHNKNAGSNPNDPMRPIGPANTQYERPVVGFLYSISRKGVGEYWPLHPGTNTIGRNEGCDIVLKEATVSGEHALLQIKQMESTGEILAQIKDAGSANGVWVDNNELRFDYFQCESGNILRIGKNYSLLLILINAKEHGLSVAEEFIPTETSGPIPPIPGDNSDKTGGFYDHTNRNTGGTVGMDDGTSGFNAGGTQFL
;
A
#
# COMPACT_ATOMS: atom_id res chain seq x y z
N MET A 1 -11.75 -43.61 -4.08
CA MET A 1 -11.28 -43.30 -2.70
C MET A 1 -11.70 -41.86 -2.37
N HIS A 2 -11.92 -41.56 -1.09
CA HIS A 2 -12.59 -40.37 -0.57
C HIS A 2 -12.40 -39.04 -1.34
N ASN A 3 -13.52 -38.52 -1.85
CA ASN A 3 -13.73 -37.09 -2.01
C ASN A 3 -14.09 -36.50 -0.63
N LYS A 4 -13.48 -35.38 -0.24
CA LYS A 4 -14.04 -34.47 0.76
C LYS A 4 -13.88 -33.03 0.28
N ASN A 5 -14.94 -32.51 -0.35
CA ASN A 5 -15.23 -31.09 -0.39
C ASN A 5 -15.17 -30.52 1.04
N ALA A 6 -14.27 -29.57 1.28
CA ALA A 6 -14.43 -28.62 2.36
C ALA A 6 -15.30 -27.48 1.81
N GLY A 7 -16.61 -27.53 2.11
CA GLY A 7 -17.53 -26.47 1.70
C GLY A 7 -17.18 -25.15 2.40
N SER A 8 -17.27 -24.04 1.67
CA SER A 8 -17.20 -22.70 2.24
C SER A 8 -18.28 -22.55 3.31
N ASN A 9 -17.88 -22.27 4.55
CA ASN A 9 -18.80 -22.05 5.65
C ASN A 9 -19.56 -20.73 5.42
N PRO A 10 -20.91 -20.72 5.32
CA PRO A 10 -21.67 -19.49 5.07
C PRO A 10 -21.63 -18.48 6.22
N ASN A 11 -21.00 -18.83 7.35
CA ASN A 11 -20.80 -17.96 8.52
C ASN A 11 -19.39 -17.34 8.59
N ASP A 12 -18.55 -17.47 7.55
CA ASP A 12 -17.27 -16.76 7.49
C ASP A 12 -17.54 -15.27 7.19
N PRO A 13 -17.22 -14.31 8.09
CA PRO A 13 -17.56 -12.91 7.90
C PRO A 13 -16.89 -12.37 6.64
N MET A 14 -17.70 -11.89 5.69
CA MET A 14 -17.25 -11.40 4.39
C MET A 14 -16.09 -10.40 4.54
N ARG A 15 -14.90 -10.79 4.07
CA ARG A 15 -13.75 -9.87 3.96
C ARG A 15 -14.19 -8.67 3.08
N PRO A 16 -14.03 -7.41 3.53
CA PRO A 16 -14.44 -6.26 2.74
C PRO A 16 -13.71 -6.22 1.39
N ILE A 17 -14.45 -6.30 0.29
CA ILE A 17 -13.90 -6.13 -1.07
C ILE A 17 -13.78 -4.62 -1.35
N GLY A 18 -12.80 -4.00 -0.70
CA GLY A 18 -12.29 -2.66 -1.05
C GLY A 18 -10.98 -2.77 -1.83
N PRO A 19 -10.52 -1.67 -2.46
CA PRO A 19 -9.16 -1.63 -3.01
C PRO A 19 -8.16 -1.81 -1.87
N ALA A 20 -7.49 -2.97 -1.83
CA ALA A 20 -6.62 -3.37 -0.74
C ALA A 20 -5.36 -2.52 -0.70
N ASN A 21 -5.40 -1.42 0.04
CA ASN A 21 -4.21 -0.67 0.43
C ASN A 21 -3.54 -1.38 1.62
N THR A 22 -2.93 -2.53 1.32
CA THR A 22 -2.35 -3.50 2.28
C THR A 22 -1.30 -2.92 3.22
N GLN A 23 -0.81 -1.70 2.96
CA GLN A 23 0.07 -0.97 3.86
C GLN A 23 -0.60 -0.60 5.19
N TYR A 24 -1.91 -0.36 5.20
CA TYR A 24 -2.66 -0.02 6.42
C TYR A 24 -3.01 -1.23 7.30
N GLU A 25 -2.71 -2.46 6.87
CA GLU A 25 -2.94 -3.69 7.66
C GLU A 25 -1.75 -4.05 8.58
N ARG A 26 -0.57 -3.45 8.37
CA ARG A 26 0.62 -3.72 9.20
C ARG A 26 0.63 -2.82 10.45
N PRO A 27 0.82 -3.36 11.66
CA PRO A 27 0.89 -2.53 12.87
C PRO A 27 2.07 -1.55 12.79
N VAL A 28 1.90 -0.37 13.39
CA VAL A 28 3.01 0.57 13.58
C VAL A 28 3.79 0.14 14.82
N VAL A 29 5.09 -0.10 14.65
CA VAL A 29 6.01 -0.59 15.68
C VAL A 29 7.12 0.42 16.00
N GLY A 30 7.06 1.60 15.40
CA GLY A 30 8.00 2.68 15.65
C GLY A 30 7.77 3.88 14.74
N PHE A 31 8.64 4.86 14.88
CA PHE A 31 8.67 6.07 14.06
C PHE A 31 10.11 6.48 13.75
N LEU A 32 10.29 7.16 12.62
CA LEU A 32 11.40 8.07 12.40
C LEU A 32 10.88 9.49 12.64
N TYR A 33 11.61 10.30 13.41
CA TYR A 33 11.27 11.69 13.69
C TYR A 33 12.42 12.62 13.27
N SER A 34 12.12 13.77 12.64
CA SER A 34 13.13 14.74 12.22
C SER A 34 12.63 16.17 12.25
N ILE A 35 13.54 17.13 12.46
CA ILE A 35 13.28 18.56 12.27
C ILE A 35 14.07 19.16 11.09
N SER A 36 14.90 18.36 10.41
CA SER A 36 15.96 18.81 9.49
C SER A 36 15.51 19.79 8.40
N ARG A 37 14.28 19.66 7.89
CA ARG A 37 13.80 20.43 6.74
C ARG A 37 13.10 21.75 7.09
N LYS A 38 12.34 21.76 8.20
CA LYS A 38 11.39 22.86 8.53
C LYS A 38 11.36 23.28 10.00
N GLY A 39 12.08 22.62 10.91
CA GLY A 39 12.04 22.90 12.35
C GLY A 39 10.77 22.40 13.08
N VAL A 40 9.61 22.36 12.41
CA VAL A 40 8.29 22.02 13.00
C VAL A 40 8.04 20.53 13.27
N GLY A 41 8.97 19.65 12.89
CA GLY A 41 8.78 18.19 12.94
C GLY A 41 8.21 17.61 11.64
N GLU A 42 8.80 16.50 11.21
CA GLU A 42 8.33 15.54 10.22
C GLU A 42 8.49 14.15 10.85
N TYR A 43 7.55 13.22 10.60
CA TYR A 43 7.65 11.85 11.09
C TYR A 43 7.10 10.85 10.08
N TRP A 44 7.59 9.61 10.17
CA TRP A 44 7.19 8.48 9.33
C TRP A 44 6.96 7.25 10.21
N PRO A 45 5.83 6.53 10.06
CA PRO A 45 5.61 5.27 10.77
C PRO A 45 6.56 4.18 10.27
N LEU A 46 6.89 3.25 11.16
CA LEU A 46 7.66 2.05 10.85
C LEU A 46 6.80 0.81 11.06
N HIS A 47 6.86 -0.11 10.10
CA HIS A 47 6.09 -1.36 10.09
C HIS A 47 7.02 -2.58 10.09
N PRO A 48 6.57 -3.76 10.57
CA PRO A 48 7.32 -5.01 10.42
C PRO A 48 7.60 -5.34 8.95
N GLY A 49 8.80 -5.85 8.67
CA GLY A 49 9.34 -6.08 7.33
C GLY A 49 10.34 -5.00 6.91
N THR A 50 10.55 -4.85 5.60
CA THR A 50 11.40 -3.79 5.05
C THR A 50 10.62 -2.48 4.96
N ASN A 51 11.24 -1.39 5.39
CA ASN A 51 10.81 -0.01 5.16
C ASN A 51 11.90 0.66 4.30
N THR A 52 11.53 1.10 3.11
CA THR A 52 12.43 1.73 2.13
C THR A 52 12.58 3.22 2.42
N ILE A 53 13.81 3.72 2.43
CA ILE A 53 14.13 5.13 2.67
C ILE A 53 14.74 5.71 1.39
N GLY A 54 14.21 6.83 0.90
CA GLY A 54 14.72 7.46 -0.31
C GLY A 54 14.03 8.76 -0.68
N ARG A 55 14.41 9.31 -1.83
CA ARG A 55 13.80 10.54 -2.39
C ARG A 55 12.63 10.24 -3.32
N ASN A 56 12.54 9.02 -3.85
CA ASN A 56 11.45 8.62 -4.75
C ASN A 56 10.12 8.56 -3.99
N GLU A 57 9.02 8.96 -4.65
CA GLU A 57 7.67 8.90 -4.06
C GLU A 57 7.18 7.48 -3.75
N GLY A 58 7.84 6.45 -4.32
CA GLY A 58 7.52 5.04 -4.08
C GLY A 58 8.19 4.43 -2.85
N CYS A 59 9.01 5.18 -2.11
CA CYS A 59 9.59 4.71 -0.85
C CYS A 59 8.58 4.82 0.30
N ASP A 60 8.66 3.92 1.29
CA ASP A 60 7.83 4.00 2.50
C ASP A 60 8.15 5.26 3.32
N ILE A 61 9.43 5.68 3.31
CA ILE A 61 9.96 6.87 3.99
C ILE A 61 10.56 7.81 2.95
N VAL A 62 9.76 8.80 2.51
CA VAL A 62 10.14 9.74 1.46
C VAL A 62 10.76 11.02 2.04
N LEU A 63 12.06 11.22 1.80
CA LEU A 63 12.84 12.37 2.25
C LEU A 63 13.01 13.40 1.13
N LYS A 64 12.54 14.64 1.36
CA LYS A 64 12.53 15.70 0.34
C LYS A 64 13.83 16.52 0.33
N GLU A 65 14.95 15.86 0.06
CA GLU A 65 16.29 16.46 0.07
C GLU A 65 17.13 15.97 -1.13
N ALA A 66 17.95 16.86 -1.71
CA ALA A 66 18.56 16.64 -3.02
C ALA A 66 19.75 15.65 -3.03
N THR A 67 20.42 15.46 -1.89
CA THR A 67 21.53 14.50 -1.71
C THR A 67 21.04 13.09 -1.39
N VAL A 68 19.76 12.93 -1.02
CA VAL A 68 19.13 11.62 -0.87
C VAL A 68 18.92 10.99 -2.27
N SER A 69 19.55 9.83 -2.50
CA SER A 69 19.28 8.93 -3.63
C SER A 69 17.81 8.54 -3.77
N GLY A 70 17.39 8.14 -4.96
CA GLY A 70 16.00 7.72 -5.23
C GLY A 70 15.53 6.61 -4.30
N GLU A 71 16.29 5.51 -4.26
CA GLU A 71 16.31 4.53 -3.17
C GLU A 71 17.67 4.68 -2.47
N HIS A 72 17.69 4.78 -1.15
CA HIS A 72 18.89 5.20 -0.40
C HIS A 72 19.29 4.20 0.68
N ALA A 73 18.32 3.74 1.47
CA ALA A 73 18.57 2.80 2.56
C ALA A 73 17.38 1.86 2.77
N LEU A 74 17.65 0.71 3.38
CA LEU A 74 16.65 -0.27 3.76
C LEU A 74 16.67 -0.42 5.28
N LEU A 75 15.58 -0.06 5.96
CA LEU A 75 15.38 -0.28 7.39
C LEU A 75 14.48 -1.51 7.58
N GLN A 76 15.08 -2.62 7.97
CA GLN A 76 14.37 -3.87 8.24
C GLN A 76 14.00 -3.94 9.72
N ILE A 77 12.71 -4.17 9.97
CA ILE A 77 12.14 -4.33 11.30
C ILE A 77 11.60 -5.75 11.45
N LYS A 78 12.01 -6.45 12.49
CA LYS A 78 11.43 -7.75 12.89
C LYS A 78 10.79 -7.59 14.25
N GLN A 79 9.54 -8.02 14.39
CA GLN A 79 8.85 -8.09 15.66
C GLN A 79 8.71 -9.56 16.08
N MET A 80 9.04 -9.88 17.33
CA MET A 80 8.88 -11.22 17.88
C MET A 80 7.48 -11.37 18.49
N GLU A 81 6.66 -12.28 17.96
CA GLU A 81 5.27 -12.46 18.40
C GLU A 81 5.15 -12.84 19.89
N SER A 82 6.11 -13.60 20.42
CA SER A 82 6.10 -14.08 21.81
C SER A 82 6.42 -12.98 22.84
N THR A 83 7.43 -12.16 22.58
CA THR A 83 7.94 -11.14 23.52
C THR A 83 7.44 -9.72 23.21
N GLY A 84 7.02 -9.45 21.98
CA GLY A 84 6.78 -8.09 21.47
C GLY A 84 8.05 -7.35 21.07
N GLU A 85 9.23 -7.94 21.29
CA GLU A 85 10.55 -7.36 21.04
C GLU A 85 10.72 -6.96 19.56
N ILE A 86 11.36 -5.81 19.34
CA ILE A 86 11.54 -5.23 18.01
C ILE A 86 13.03 -5.12 17.72
N LEU A 87 13.49 -5.89 16.73
CA LEU A 87 14.84 -5.83 16.20
C LEU A 87 14.84 -4.96 14.94
N ALA A 88 15.61 -3.89 14.94
CA ALA A 88 15.80 -3.01 13.80
C ALA A 88 17.21 -3.17 13.23
N GLN A 89 17.34 -3.23 11.91
CA GLN A 89 18.65 -3.15 11.25
C GLN A 89 18.56 -2.32 9.97
N ILE A 90 19.52 -1.44 9.75
CA ILE A 90 19.60 -0.57 8.57
C ILE A 90 20.77 -0.96 7.66
N LYS A 91 20.61 -0.80 6.36
CA LYS A 91 21.67 -0.94 5.37
C LYS A 91 21.59 0.18 4.32
N ASP A 92 22.74 0.66 3.88
CA ASP A 92 22.87 1.51 2.69
C ASP A 92 22.57 0.69 1.41
N ALA A 93 21.70 1.23 0.54
CA ALA A 93 21.24 0.57 -0.70
C ALA A 93 22.14 0.84 -1.92
N GLY A 94 23.34 1.38 -1.74
CA GLY A 94 24.20 1.86 -2.84
C GLY A 94 23.99 3.36 -3.11
N SER A 95 23.80 4.13 -2.05
CA SER A 95 23.52 5.55 -2.08
C SER A 95 24.72 6.37 -2.60
N ALA A 96 24.44 7.57 -3.11
CA ALA A 96 25.49 8.46 -3.61
C ALA A 96 26.15 9.31 -2.51
N ASN A 97 25.56 9.35 -1.30
CA ASN A 97 25.98 10.25 -0.22
C ASN A 97 26.02 9.59 1.16
N GLY A 98 25.87 8.26 1.27
CA GLY A 98 26.06 7.50 2.51
C GLY A 98 24.90 7.53 3.51
N VAL A 99 24.92 6.51 4.37
CA VAL A 99 24.11 6.40 5.60
C VAL A 99 25.04 6.42 6.80
N TRP A 100 24.65 7.09 7.89
CA TRP A 100 25.35 7.03 9.18
C TRP A 100 24.39 6.68 10.31
N VAL A 101 24.91 6.01 11.35
CA VAL A 101 24.24 5.75 12.63
C VAL A 101 25.12 6.26 13.76
N ASP A 102 24.62 7.19 14.56
CA ASP A 102 25.34 7.82 15.70
C ASP A 102 26.76 8.30 15.35
N ASN A 103 26.86 8.95 14.18
CA ASN A 103 28.08 9.46 13.52
C ASN A 103 28.98 8.42 12.84
N ASN A 104 28.73 7.13 12.98
CA ASN A 104 29.47 6.09 12.27
C ASN A 104 28.88 5.89 10.87
N GLU A 105 29.72 6.04 9.84
CA GLU A 105 29.32 5.78 8.46
C GLU A 105 29.17 4.28 8.24
N LEU A 106 28.06 3.87 7.62
CA LEU A 106 27.84 2.48 7.30
C LEU A 106 28.77 2.00 6.18
N ARG A 107 28.87 0.69 6.07
CA ARG A 107 29.52 -0.01 4.96
C ARG A 107 28.45 -0.79 4.20
N PHE A 108 28.83 -1.84 3.48
CA PHE A 108 27.89 -2.61 2.65
C PHE A 108 27.00 -3.59 3.46
N ASP A 109 27.23 -3.73 4.76
CA ASP A 109 26.54 -4.65 5.64
C ASP A 109 25.39 -3.99 6.43
N TYR A 110 24.57 -4.80 7.08
CA TYR A 110 23.52 -4.32 7.98
C TYR A 110 24.13 -3.88 9.31
N PHE A 111 23.63 -2.77 9.84
CA PHE A 111 23.91 -2.27 11.18
C PHE A 111 22.68 -2.44 12.08
N GLN A 112 22.84 -3.16 13.19
CA GLN A 112 21.80 -3.33 14.19
C GLN A 112 21.53 -2.00 14.89
N CYS A 113 20.27 -1.58 14.92
CA CYS A 113 19.83 -0.32 15.53
C CYS A 113 19.06 -0.56 16.82
N GLU A 114 19.15 0.40 17.72
CA GLU A 114 18.42 0.52 18.98
C GLU A 114 17.51 1.75 18.95
N SER A 115 16.46 1.74 19.77
CA SER A 115 15.62 2.92 19.98
C SER A 115 16.45 4.06 20.57
N GLY A 116 16.45 5.22 19.93
CA GLY A 116 17.27 6.38 20.30
C GLY A 116 18.42 6.69 19.34
N ASN A 117 18.83 5.77 18.45
CA ASN A 117 19.88 6.08 17.48
C ASN A 117 19.46 7.21 16.51
N ILE A 118 20.44 8.02 16.11
CA ILE A 118 20.31 9.03 15.07
C ILE A 118 20.81 8.46 13.73
N LEU A 119 19.87 8.26 12.80
CA LEU A 119 20.14 7.85 11.43
C LEU A 119 20.31 9.10 10.57
N ARG A 120 21.50 9.32 9.99
CA ARG A 120 21.71 10.38 8.99
C ARG A 120 21.66 9.79 7.58
N ILE A 121 20.80 10.35 6.73
CA ILE A 121 20.55 9.90 5.35
C ILE A 121 20.95 11.03 4.39
N GLY A 122 21.88 10.75 3.48
CA GLY A 122 22.55 11.80 2.71
C GLY A 122 23.23 12.82 3.62
N LYS A 123 23.34 14.08 3.19
CA LYS A 123 24.13 15.08 3.92
C LYS A 123 23.39 15.75 5.07
N ASN A 124 22.06 15.90 4.98
CA ASN A 124 21.32 16.88 5.79
C ASN A 124 20.12 16.34 6.58
N TYR A 125 19.60 15.14 6.29
CA TYR A 125 18.50 14.55 7.06
C TYR A 125 19.04 13.73 8.23
N SER A 126 18.75 14.16 9.45
CA SER A 126 18.99 13.38 10.67
C SER A 126 17.64 12.94 11.25
N LEU A 127 17.47 11.64 11.43
CA LEU A 127 16.24 10.99 11.84
C LEU A 127 16.49 10.30 13.19
N LEU A 128 15.72 10.64 14.21
CA LEU A 128 15.66 9.89 15.47
C LEU A 128 14.84 8.62 15.24
N LEU A 129 15.44 7.45 15.50
CA LEU A 129 14.74 6.17 15.51
C LEU A 129 14.03 5.97 16.85
N ILE A 130 12.73 5.71 16.81
CA ILE A 130 11.91 5.40 17.98
C ILE A 130 11.24 4.05 17.73
N LEU A 131 11.61 3.02 18.48
CA LEU A 131 10.94 1.70 18.46
C LEU A 131 9.98 1.60 19.65
N ILE A 132 8.81 1.00 19.44
CA ILE A 132 7.71 0.95 20.42
C ILE A 132 7.29 -0.49 20.68
N ASN A 133 7.83 -1.10 21.74
CA ASN A 133 7.35 -2.38 22.23
C ASN A 133 6.05 -2.18 23.02
N ALA A 134 4.92 -2.21 22.31
CA ALA A 134 3.59 -1.99 22.89
C ALA A 134 3.31 -2.93 24.09
N LYS A 135 3.77 -4.19 24.01
CA LYS A 135 3.55 -5.21 25.04
C LYS A 135 4.31 -4.92 26.34
N GLU A 136 5.55 -4.43 26.23
CA GLU A 136 6.37 -4.02 27.37
C GLU A 136 5.78 -2.80 28.11
N HIS A 137 5.13 -1.90 27.38
CA HIS A 137 4.37 -0.78 27.96
C HIS A 137 2.95 -1.16 28.44
N GLY A 138 2.57 -2.44 28.39
CA GLY A 138 1.25 -2.90 28.83
C GLY A 138 0.09 -2.46 27.93
N LEU A 139 0.38 -2.04 26.68
CA LEU A 139 -0.65 -1.65 25.71
C LEU A 139 -1.24 -2.89 25.04
N SER A 140 -2.57 -2.94 24.94
CA SER A 140 -3.34 -4.00 24.29
C SER A 140 -4.55 -3.42 23.55
N VAL A 141 -5.16 -4.24 22.70
CA VAL A 141 -6.48 -3.93 22.14
C VAL A 141 -7.52 -4.06 23.26
N ALA A 142 -8.31 -3.02 23.50
CA ALA A 142 -9.37 -3.05 24.50
C ALA A 142 -10.57 -3.86 23.99
N GLU A 143 -10.96 -4.91 24.72
CA GLU A 143 -12.05 -5.83 24.34
C GLU A 143 -13.42 -5.12 24.32
N GLU A 144 -13.63 -4.15 25.22
CA GLU A 144 -14.86 -3.37 25.34
C GLU A 144 -14.77 -1.99 24.65
N PHE A 145 -13.96 -1.85 23.60
CA PHE A 145 -13.85 -0.58 22.87
C PHE A 145 -15.17 -0.24 22.14
N ILE A 146 -15.76 0.91 22.48
CA ILE A 146 -16.99 1.43 21.85
C ILE A 146 -16.61 2.58 20.90
N PRO A 147 -16.65 2.38 19.56
CA PRO A 147 -16.37 3.45 18.60
C PRO A 147 -17.46 4.54 18.63
N THR A 148 -17.05 5.81 18.50
CA THR A 148 -18.00 6.94 18.35
C THR A 148 -18.51 7.11 16.92
N GLU A 149 -17.76 6.62 15.94
CA GLU A 149 -18.16 6.58 14.54
C GLU A 149 -18.58 5.16 14.18
N THR A 150 -19.88 4.98 13.93
CA THR A 150 -20.36 3.78 13.24
C THR A 150 -19.81 3.84 11.81
N SER A 151 -19.20 2.75 11.32
CA SER A 151 -19.01 2.55 9.89
C SER A 151 -20.40 2.53 9.24
N GLY A 152 -20.82 3.69 8.73
CA GLY A 152 -22.13 3.85 8.11
C GLY A 152 -22.29 2.87 6.95
N PRO A 153 -23.53 2.44 6.63
CA PRO A 153 -23.77 1.64 5.44
C PRO A 153 -23.11 2.31 4.23
N ILE A 154 -22.32 1.55 3.47
CA ILE A 154 -21.73 2.03 2.21
C ILE A 154 -22.91 2.59 1.39
N PRO A 155 -22.89 3.89 1.01
CA PRO A 155 -24.00 4.45 0.25
C PRO A 155 -24.12 3.64 -1.05
N PRO A 156 -25.35 3.21 -1.43
CA PRO A 156 -25.53 2.38 -2.61
C PRO A 156 -24.91 3.07 -3.82
N ILE A 157 -24.02 2.35 -4.52
CA ILE A 157 -23.27 2.88 -5.66
C ILE A 157 -24.30 3.38 -6.69
N PRO A 158 -24.33 4.69 -7.03
CA PRO A 158 -25.29 5.21 -7.99
C PRO A 158 -25.04 4.60 -9.37
N GLY A 159 -25.85 3.61 -9.74
CA GLY A 159 -25.77 2.93 -11.04
C GLY A 159 -25.80 1.40 -11.01
N ASP A 160 -25.70 0.75 -9.85
CA ASP A 160 -25.80 -0.72 -9.77
C ASP A 160 -27.26 -1.20 -9.85
N ASN A 161 -27.74 -1.38 -11.08
CA ASN A 161 -29.05 -1.95 -11.41
C ASN A 161 -28.96 -3.48 -11.60
N SER A 162 -28.32 -4.19 -10.67
CA SER A 162 -28.24 -5.67 -10.67
C SER A 162 -29.52 -6.35 -10.16
N ASP A 163 -30.70 -5.88 -10.58
CA ASP A 163 -31.95 -6.58 -10.29
C ASP A 163 -33.02 -6.42 -11.40
N LYS A 164 -32.87 -7.22 -12.46
CA LYS A 164 -33.98 -7.84 -13.23
C LYS A 164 -33.50 -8.84 -14.29
N THR A 165 -33.70 -10.12 -13.97
CA THR A 165 -34.30 -11.13 -14.86
C THR A 165 -33.93 -11.13 -16.36
N GLY A 166 -33.12 -12.12 -16.75
CA GLY A 166 -33.49 -12.97 -17.90
C GLY A 166 -32.73 -12.82 -19.21
N GLY A 167 -31.57 -13.50 -19.28
CA GLY A 167 -31.10 -14.21 -20.47
C GLY A 167 -30.62 -13.39 -21.68
N PHE A 168 -29.87 -14.08 -22.55
CA PHE A 168 -29.35 -13.58 -23.84
C PHE A 168 -28.32 -12.43 -23.64
N TYR A 169 -27.04 -12.58 -23.97
CA TYR A 169 -26.50 -13.24 -25.15
C TYR A 169 -25.26 -14.09 -24.81
N ASP A 170 -25.27 -15.34 -25.25
CA ASP A 170 -24.09 -16.21 -25.28
C ASP A 170 -23.35 -16.00 -26.61
N HIS A 171 -22.02 -15.94 -26.57
CA HIS A 171 -21.17 -15.57 -27.70
C HIS A 171 -20.50 -16.77 -28.39
N THR A 172 -21.15 -17.94 -28.40
CA THR A 172 -20.64 -19.14 -29.09
C THR A 172 -21.61 -19.75 -30.11
N ASN A 173 -21.83 -19.07 -31.25
CA ASN A 173 -21.89 -19.81 -32.52
C ASN A 173 -21.60 -18.94 -33.76
N ARG A 174 -20.63 -19.36 -34.58
CA ARG A 174 -20.47 -18.91 -35.97
C ARG A 174 -21.00 -20.02 -36.87
N ASN A 175 -21.86 -19.69 -37.85
CA ASN A 175 -21.68 -19.97 -39.29
C ASN A 175 -23.03 -19.92 -40.07
N THR A 176 -22.92 -19.77 -41.40
CA THR A 176 -23.87 -20.15 -42.48
C THR A 176 -25.19 -19.41 -42.67
N GLY A 177 -25.38 -18.89 -43.90
CA GLY A 177 -26.69 -18.86 -44.57
C GLY A 177 -27.22 -17.48 -45.01
N GLY A 178 -26.83 -16.98 -46.19
CA GLY A 178 -27.15 -15.63 -46.68
C GLY A 178 -28.47 -15.44 -47.45
N THR A 179 -28.63 -14.21 -47.99
CA THR A 179 -29.65 -13.73 -48.98
C THR A 179 -31.13 -13.79 -48.54
N VAL A 180 -32.06 -12.88 -48.85
CA VAL A 180 -32.21 -11.70 -49.74
C VAL A 180 -33.19 -10.72 -49.03
N GLY A 181 -33.37 -9.43 -49.36
CA GLY A 181 -32.80 -8.59 -50.41
C GLY A 181 -33.85 -8.07 -51.42
N MET A 182 -34.20 -6.77 -51.35
CA MET A 182 -35.06 -6.04 -52.31
C MET A 182 -34.62 -4.57 -52.42
N ASP A 183 -34.65 -4.06 -53.64
CA ASP A 183 -34.35 -2.71 -54.13
C ASP A 183 -35.58 -1.77 -54.04
N ASP A 184 -35.44 -0.44 -54.07
CA ASP A 184 -35.40 0.37 -55.30
C ASP A 184 -34.78 1.77 -55.04
N GLY A 185 -34.27 2.44 -56.08
CA GLY A 185 -34.26 3.92 -56.09
C GLY A 185 -32.97 4.71 -55.81
N THR A 186 -31.88 4.42 -56.55
CA THR A 186 -30.88 5.42 -57.05
C THR A 186 -29.88 6.15 -56.12
N SER A 187 -28.66 6.28 -56.66
CA SER A 187 -27.56 7.24 -56.36
C SER A 187 -26.93 7.24 -54.95
N GLY A 188 -25.62 6.96 -54.91
CA GLY A 188 -24.79 7.10 -53.70
C GLY A 188 -24.09 8.47 -53.60
N PHE A 189 -22.87 8.44 -53.04
CA PHE A 189 -21.98 9.53 -52.62
C PHE A 189 -21.95 9.82 -51.11
N ASN A 190 -20.82 10.41 -50.69
CA ASN A 190 -20.23 10.26 -49.36
C ASN A 190 -20.65 11.32 -48.33
N ALA A 191 -20.27 11.01 -47.08
CA ALA A 191 -19.83 11.94 -46.03
C ALA A 191 -20.91 12.71 -45.25
N GLY A 192 -20.57 13.00 -43.99
CA GLY A 192 -21.45 13.66 -43.03
C GLY A 192 -20.81 13.84 -41.66
N GLY A 193 -19.54 14.24 -41.60
CA GLY A 193 -18.97 14.79 -40.37
C GLY A 193 -19.38 16.25 -40.22
N THR A 194 -19.79 16.68 -39.03
CA THR A 194 -20.13 18.08 -38.74
C THR A 194 -19.71 18.45 -37.32
N GLN A 195 -19.09 19.61 -37.15
CA GLN A 195 -18.65 20.18 -35.87
C GLN A 195 -19.65 21.21 -35.30
N PHE A 196 -19.35 21.67 -34.08
CA PHE A 196 -19.86 22.88 -33.39
C PHE A 196 -21.23 22.73 -32.70
N LEU A 197 -21.47 23.41 -31.57
CA LEU A 197 -20.68 24.47 -30.91
C LEU A 197 -19.71 23.96 -29.83
#